data_AF-A0A0F3MC23-F1
#
_entry.id   AF-A0A0F3MC23-F1
#
_cell.length_a   1.000
_cell.length_b   1.000
_cell.length_c   1.000
_cell.angle_alpha   90.00
_cell.angle_beta   90.00
_cell.angle_gamma   90.00
#
_symmetry.space_group_name_H-M   'P 1'
#
loop_
_entity.id
_entity.type
_entity.pdbx_description
1 polymer ?
#
loop_
_entity_poly.entity_id
_entity_poly.type
_entity_poly.pdbx_seq_one_letter_code
_entity_poly.pdbx_strand_id
1 'polypeptide(L)'
;MSLDELLTIAIYFYLSPCKDFKNYYLYYLCHKYKEYFCLPSYSRIIQLWPRMLLPLAVLMHYLKGEETGIYYIDSTKLEIGHNKRTSSNRVFNKISKIGKSSYGCFLGFKLHLIINKMCYR
;
A
#
# COMPACT_ATOMS: atom_id res chain seq x y z
N MET A 1 -15.98 -11.62 -15.50
CA MET A 1 -15.61 -10.53 -14.59
C MET A 1 -15.21 -9.31 -15.38
N SER A 2 -15.88 -8.21 -15.11
CA SER A 2 -15.60 -6.91 -15.70
C SER A 2 -14.44 -6.22 -14.97
N LEU A 3 -13.97 -5.10 -15.51
CA LEU A 3 -12.82 -4.36 -14.96
C LEU A 3 -13.19 -3.63 -13.66
N ASP A 4 -14.41 -3.14 -13.57
CA ASP A 4 -15.05 -2.54 -12.40
C ASP A 4 -15.12 -3.53 -11.22
N GLU A 5 -15.66 -4.74 -11.40
CA GLU A 5 -15.70 -5.75 -10.33
C GLU A 5 -14.29 -6.09 -9.81
N LEU A 6 -13.31 -6.20 -10.72
CA LEU A 6 -11.92 -6.48 -10.37
C LEU A 6 -11.32 -5.34 -9.51
N LEU A 7 -11.60 -4.09 -9.89
CA LEU A 7 -11.20 -2.90 -9.14
C LEU A 7 -11.84 -2.86 -7.74
N THR A 8 -13.13 -3.18 -7.68
CA THR A 8 -13.88 -3.24 -6.43
C THR A 8 -13.27 -4.28 -5.49
N ILE A 9 -12.98 -5.49 -5.98
CA ILE A 9 -12.31 -6.54 -5.17
C ILE A 9 -10.95 -6.05 -4.66
N ALA A 10 -10.16 -5.34 -5.48
CA ALA A 10 -8.88 -4.80 -5.06
C ALA A 10 -9.03 -3.73 -3.96
N ILE A 11 -9.99 -2.81 -4.08
CA ILE A 11 -10.25 -1.77 -3.07
C ILE A 11 -10.75 -2.41 -1.77
N TYR A 12 -11.69 -3.36 -1.85
CA TYR A 12 -12.20 -4.06 -0.68
C TYR A 12 -11.12 -4.91 0.02
N PHE A 13 -10.10 -5.38 -0.70
CA PHE A 13 -8.95 -6.02 -0.06
C PHE A 13 -8.21 -5.05 0.87
N TYR A 14 -7.95 -3.82 0.43
CA TYR A 14 -7.27 -2.81 1.26
C TYR A 14 -8.12 -2.30 2.43
N LEU A 15 -9.45 -2.36 2.31
CA LEU A 15 -10.38 -2.07 3.41
C LEU A 15 -10.57 -3.25 4.37
N SER A 16 -10.20 -4.45 3.95
CA SER A 16 -10.36 -5.66 4.74
C SER A 16 -9.23 -5.79 5.79
N PRO A 17 -9.51 -6.40 6.95
CA PRO A 17 -8.46 -6.74 7.93
C PRO A 17 -7.51 -7.86 7.46
N CYS A 18 -7.74 -8.45 6.28
CA CYS A 18 -6.91 -9.53 5.75
C CYS A 18 -5.50 -9.04 5.37
N LYS A 19 -4.47 -9.71 5.89
CA LYS A 19 -3.06 -9.40 5.57
C LYS A 19 -2.63 -9.91 4.20
N ASP A 20 -3.16 -11.06 3.77
CA ASP A 20 -2.77 -11.73 2.53
C ASP A 20 -3.91 -11.77 1.53
N PHE A 21 -3.61 -11.42 0.28
CA PHE A 21 -4.61 -11.43 -0.78
C PHE A 21 -5.18 -12.83 -1.05
N LYS A 22 -4.35 -13.88 -0.92
CA LYS A 22 -4.80 -15.27 -1.09
C LYS A 22 -5.87 -15.66 -0.07
N ASN A 23 -5.66 -15.29 1.19
CA ASN A 23 -6.62 -15.58 2.27
C ASN A 23 -7.89 -14.75 2.11
N TYR A 24 -7.74 -13.47 1.74
CA TYR A 24 -8.86 -12.62 1.40
C TYR A 24 -9.71 -13.20 0.26
N TYR A 25 -9.09 -13.60 -0.85
CA TYR A 25 -9.81 -14.06 -2.02
C TYR A 25 -10.49 -15.42 -1.81
N LEU A 26 -9.78 -16.39 -1.23
CA LEU A 26 -10.28 -17.76 -1.09
C LEU A 26 -11.28 -17.92 0.05
N TYR A 27 -11.08 -17.23 1.17
CA TYR A 27 -11.90 -17.44 2.37
C TYR A 27 -12.86 -16.28 2.63
N TYR A 28 -12.38 -15.04 2.60
CA TYR A 28 -13.23 -13.90 2.96
C TYR A 28 -14.23 -13.54 1.85
N LEU A 29 -13.74 -13.34 0.64
CA LEU A 29 -14.53 -12.91 -0.51
C LEU A 29 -15.48 -14.03 -0.98
N CYS A 30 -14.95 -15.25 -1.08
CA CYS A 30 -15.72 -16.42 -1.51
C CYS A 30 -16.83 -16.82 -0.53
N HIS A 31 -16.70 -16.50 0.76
CA HIS A 31 -17.73 -16.80 1.76
C HIS A 31 -18.71 -15.65 1.95
N LYS A 32 -18.23 -14.39 1.97
CA LYS A 32 -19.07 -13.23 2.28
C LYS A 32 -19.79 -12.65 1.06
N TYR A 33 -19.20 -12.76 -0.14
CA TYR A 33 -19.70 -12.10 -1.35
C TYR A 33 -19.89 -13.06 -2.52
N LYS A 34 -20.10 -14.36 -2.23
CA LYS A 34 -20.29 -15.42 -3.24
C LYS A 34 -21.40 -15.12 -4.25
N GLU A 35 -22.47 -14.51 -3.77
CA GLU A 35 -23.67 -14.21 -4.57
C GLU A 35 -23.54 -12.92 -5.39
N TYR A 36 -22.57 -12.06 -5.05
CA TYR A 36 -22.38 -10.75 -5.68
C TYR A 36 -21.38 -10.78 -6.82
N PHE A 37 -20.45 -11.74 -6.85
CA PHE A 37 -19.39 -11.79 -7.85
C PHE A 37 -19.25 -13.19 -8.46
N CYS A 38 -19.13 -13.25 -9.79
CA CYS A 38 -18.69 -14.46 -10.49
C CYS A 38 -17.17 -14.62 -10.38
N LEU A 39 -16.71 -15.17 -9.26
CA LEU A 39 -15.29 -15.30 -8.89
C LEU A 39 -14.55 -16.32 -9.79
N PRO A 40 -13.58 -15.90 -10.62
CA PRO A 40 -12.74 -16.80 -11.39
C PRO A 40 -11.71 -17.48 -10.46
N SER A 41 -10.94 -18.42 -10.99
CA SER A 41 -9.87 -19.05 -10.20
C SER A 41 -8.87 -18.03 -9.69
N TYR A 42 -8.28 -18.30 -8.51
CA TYR A 42 -7.25 -17.44 -7.92
C TYR A 42 -6.11 -17.13 -8.90
N SER A 43 -5.64 -18.14 -9.65
CA SER A 43 -4.60 -17.97 -10.68
C SER A 43 -5.01 -16.98 -11.78
N ARG A 44 -6.28 -16.99 -12.19
CA ARG A 44 -6.80 -16.07 -13.20
C ARG A 44 -6.81 -14.63 -12.69
N ILE A 45 -7.15 -14.41 -11.41
CA ILE A 45 -7.12 -13.09 -10.77
C ILE A 45 -5.70 -12.53 -10.72
N ILE A 46 -4.73 -13.35 -10.30
CA ILE A 46 -3.33 -12.91 -10.24
C ILE A 46 -2.81 -12.52 -11.63
N GLN A 47 -3.23 -13.21 -12.69
CA GLN A 47 -2.89 -12.83 -14.07
C GLN A 47 -3.58 -11.54 -14.53
N LEU A 48 -4.76 -11.22 -13.99
CA LEU A 48 -5.48 -9.98 -14.29
C LEU A 48 -4.97 -8.78 -13.47
N TRP A 49 -4.25 -9.03 -12.38
CA TRP A 49 -3.77 -8.02 -11.45
C TRP A 49 -3.06 -6.83 -12.11
N PRO A 50 -2.13 -7.02 -13.07
CA PRO A 50 -1.43 -5.92 -13.70
C PRO A 50 -2.35 -4.98 -14.48
N ARG A 51 -3.49 -5.47 -14.99
CA ARG A 51 -4.45 -4.66 -15.75
C ARG A 51 -5.18 -3.62 -14.88
N MET A 52 -5.21 -3.82 -13.56
CA MET A 52 -5.83 -2.88 -12.62
C MET A 52 -4.95 -1.68 -12.29
N LEU A 53 -3.64 -1.77 -12.54
CA LEU A 53 -2.68 -0.77 -12.08
C LEU A 53 -2.96 0.60 -12.69
N LEU A 54 -3.25 0.63 -14.00
CA LEU A 54 -3.57 1.87 -14.71
C LEU A 54 -4.93 2.45 -14.26
N PRO A 55 -6.04 1.68 -14.23
CA PRO A 55 -7.30 2.15 -13.66
C PRO A 55 -7.20 2.66 -12.21
N LEU A 56 -6.44 1.98 -11.34
CA LEU A 56 -6.22 2.41 -9.96
C LEU A 56 -5.44 3.73 -9.90
N ALA A 57 -4.40 3.89 -10.72
CA ALA A 57 -3.64 5.13 -10.77
C ALA A 57 -4.50 6.31 -11.24
N VAL A 58 -5.34 6.09 -12.26
CA VAL A 58 -6.30 7.07 -12.76
C VAL A 58 -7.34 7.40 -11.68
N LEU A 59 -7.91 6.40 -11.02
CA LEU A 59 -8.86 6.59 -9.93
C LEU A 59 -8.25 7.42 -8.78
N MET A 60 -7.04 7.08 -8.35
CA MET A 60 -6.31 7.83 -7.31
C MET A 60 -6.03 9.29 -7.74
N HIS A 61 -5.77 9.52 -9.03
CA HIS A 61 -5.61 10.86 -9.57
C HIS A 61 -6.93 11.65 -9.52
N TYR A 62 -8.06 11.04 -9.83
CA TYR A 62 -9.38 11.67 -9.72
C TYR A 62 -9.84 11.89 -8.29
N LEU A 63 -9.49 10.98 -7.37
CA LEU A 63 -9.78 11.10 -5.94
C LEU A 63 -8.80 12.02 -5.20
N LYS A 64 -7.77 12.54 -5.88
CA LYS A 64 -6.84 13.50 -5.30
C LYS A 64 -7.58 14.80 -4.98
N GLY A 65 -7.49 15.26 -3.74
CA GLY A 65 -8.05 16.54 -3.32
C GLY A 65 -7.44 17.74 -4.06
N GLU A 66 -8.11 18.88 -3.99
CA GLU A 66 -7.69 20.12 -4.67
C GLU A 66 -6.24 20.48 -4.36
N GLU A 67 -5.49 20.86 -5.39
CA GLU A 67 -4.11 21.31 -5.25
C GLU A 67 -4.08 22.71 -4.63
N THR A 68 -4.06 22.77 -3.29
CA THR A 68 -4.12 24.04 -2.55
C THR A 68 -2.84 24.88 -2.62
N GLY A 69 -1.81 24.42 -3.34
CA GLY A 69 -0.50 25.09 -3.46
C GLY A 69 0.33 25.10 -2.16
N ILE A 70 -0.26 24.67 -1.04
CA ILE A 70 0.39 24.60 0.27
C ILE A 70 0.70 23.13 0.55
N TYR A 71 1.98 22.79 0.48
CA TYR A 71 2.47 21.45 0.73
C TYR A 71 3.32 21.42 2.00
N TYR A 72 2.97 20.54 2.92
CA TYR A 72 3.80 20.27 4.08
C TYR A 72 4.83 19.22 3.71
N ILE A 73 6.11 19.58 3.83
CA ILE A 73 7.22 18.64 3.71
C ILE A 73 7.57 18.20 5.11
N ASP A 74 7.21 16.98 5.47
CA ASP A 74 7.67 16.37 6.71
C ASP A 74 8.69 15.27 6.40
N SER A 75 9.82 15.31 7.12
CA SER A 75 10.83 14.27 7.04
C SER A 75 10.59 13.29 8.18
N THR A 76 9.82 12.24 7.92
CA THR A 76 9.57 11.19 8.90
C THR A 76 10.73 10.20 8.93
N LYS A 77 11.17 9.83 10.15
CA LYS A 77 12.13 8.75 10.31
C LYS A 77 11.41 7.40 10.16
N LEU A 78 11.84 6.60 9.20
CA LEU A 78 11.41 5.20 9.04
C LEU A 78 12.48 4.30 9.63
N GLU A 79 12.23 3.80 10.84
CA GLU A 79 13.11 2.83 11.50
C GLU A 79 12.82 1.42 10.97
N ILE A 80 13.85 0.80 10.39
CA ILE A 80 13.79 -0.59 9.91
C ILE A 80 14.27 -1.53 11.02
N GLY A 81 15.19 -1.06 11.87
CA GLY A 81 15.65 -1.81 13.03
C GLY A 81 16.82 -1.15 13.76
N HIS A 82 17.33 -1.86 14.77
CA HIS A 82 18.45 -1.39 15.57
C HIS A 82 19.78 -1.43 14.81
N ASN A 83 20.67 -0.49 15.14
CA ASN A 83 22.03 -0.40 14.60
C ASN A 83 22.83 -1.70 14.67
N LYS A 84 22.64 -2.49 15.74
CA LYS A 84 23.34 -3.77 15.92
C LYS A 84 22.99 -4.81 14.84
N ARG A 85 21.88 -4.63 14.11
CA ARG A 85 21.39 -5.53 13.06
C ARG A 85 21.71 -5.03 11.64
N THR A 86 22.62 -4.08 11.49
CA THR A 86 23.01 -3.56 10.17
C THR A 86 23.58 -4.64 9.26
N SER A 87 24.40 -5.55 9.79
CA SER A 87 25.01 -6.64 9.01
C SER A 87 24.04 -7.75 8.63
N SER A 88 22.92 -7.92 9.34
CA SER A 88 21.94 -8.97 9.07
C SER A 88 20.81 -8.53 8.14
N ASN A 89 20.64 -7.23 7.91
CA ASN A 89 19.60 -6.70 7.03
C ASN A 89 20.02 -6.79 5.55
N ARG A 90 19.73 -7.92 4.89
CA ARG A 90 20.07 -8.13 3.46
C ARG A 90 19.18 -7.37 2.49
N VAL A 91 17.93 -7.11 2.87
CA VAL A 91 16.91 -6.51 1.99
C VAL A 91 17.20 -5.03 1.76
N PHE A 92 17.56 -4.31 2.83
CA PHE A 92 17.76 -2.87 2.77
C PHE A 92 19.24 -2.44 2.83
N ASN A 93 20.19 -3.38 2.83
CA ASN A 93 21.63 -3.09 3.04
C ASN A 93 22.20 -1.96 2.15
N LYS A 94 21.75 -1.90 0.89
CA LYS A 94 22.26 -0.92 -0.08
C LYS A 94 21.62 0.45 0.01
N ILE A 95 20.50 0.56 0.72
CA ILE A 95 19.64 1.75 0.71
C ILE A 95 19.52 2.36 2.12
N SER A 96 19.45 1.53 3.17
CA SER A 96 19.30 1.99 4.55
C SER A 96 20.57 2.65 5.08
N LYS A 97 20.43 3.71 5.89
CA LYS A 97 21.54 4.39 6.56
C LYS A 97 21.31 4.45 8.07
N ILE A 98 22.38 4.59 8.84
CA ILE A 98 22.27 4.86 10.28
C ILE A 98 21.81 6.31 10.45
N GLY A 99 20.59 6.48 10.95
CA GLY A 99 20.02 7.75 11.37
C GLY A 99 20.25 7.98 12.87
N LYS A 100 20.32 9.24 13.28
CA LYS A 100 20.41 9.64 14.69
C LYS A 100 19.19 10.47 15.06
N SER A 101 18.57 10.15 16.20
CA SER A 101 17.46 10.89 16.80
C SER A 101 17.79 11.23 18.25
N SER A 102 16.98 12.09 18.87
CA SER A 102 17.13 12.49 20.29
C SER A 102 17.15 11.29 21.24
N TYR A 103 16.49 10.19 20.85
CA TYR A 103 16.36 8.95 21.63
C TYR A 103 17.42 7.89 21.30
N GLY A 104 18.32 8.16 20.33
CA GLY A 104 19.37 7.22 19.93
C GLY A 104 19.53 7.07 18.42
N CYS A 105 20.44 6.17 18.04
CA CYS A 105 20.74 5.86 16.65
C CYS A 105 19.97 4.62 16.18
N PHE A 106 19.47 4.66 14.95
CA PHE A 106 18.64 3.61 14.35
C PHE A 106 19.04 3.36 12.89
N LEU A 107 18.76 2.17 12.38
CA LEU A 107 18.95 1.84 10.96
C LEU A 107 17.64 2.14 10.22
N GLY A 108 17.68 3.04 9.24
CA GLY A 108 16.46 3.52 8.62
C GLY A 108 16.62 4.42 7.41
N PHE A 109 15.52 5.05 7.06
CA PHE A 109 15.43 6.06 6.00
C PHE A 109 14.80 7.34 6.51
N LYS A 110 15.00 8.43 5.78
CA LYS A 110 14.15 9.62 5.86
C LYS A 110 13.14 9.54 4.72
N LEU A 111 11.86 9.53 5.05
CA LEU A 111 10.80 9.66 4.07
C LEU A 111 10.39 11.13 4.01
N HIS A 112 10.51 11.71 2.83
CA HIS A 112 10.00 13.05 2.55
C HIS A 112 8.56 12.91 2.03
N LEU A 113 7.60 13.15 2.92
CA LEU A 113 6.18 13.19 2.55
C LEU A 113 5.83 14.61 2.13
N ILE A 114 5.22 14.74 0.96
CA ILE A 114 4.62 16.00 0.50
C ILE A 114 3.11 15.84 0.72
N ILE A 115 2.62 16.42 1.81
CA ILE A 115 1.22 16.31 2.22
C ILE A 115 0.48 17.57 1.80
N ASN A 116 -0.57 17.42 0.98
CA ASN A 116 -1.47 18.50 0.63
C ASN A 116 -2.43 18.77 1.80
N LYS A 117 -2.72 20.04 2.07
CA LYS A 117 -3.46 20.54 3.24
C LYS A 117 -4.88 19.98 3.40
N MET A 118 -5.48 19.33 2.39
CA MET A 118 -6.88 18.91 2.43
C MET A 118 -7.07 17.42 2.12
N CYS A 119 -7.32 16.62 3.15
CA CYS A 119 -8.06 15.37 3.06
C CYS A 119 -8.95 15.21 4.30
N TYR A 120 -9.91 16.12 4.46
CA TYR A 120 -11.13 15.88 5.23
C TYR A 120 -12.28 16.44 4.42
N ARG A 121 -13.10 15.54 3.89
CA ARG A 121 -14.46 15.83 3.49
C ARG A 121 -15.36 14.89 4.29
#